data_AF-A0AAQ3NW07-F1
#
_entry.id   AF-A0AAQ3NW07-F1
#
_cell.length_a   1.000
_cell.length_b   1.000
_cell.length_c   1.000
_cell.angle_alpha   90.00
_cell.angle_beta   90.00
_cell.angle_gamma   90.00
#
_symmetry.space_group_name_H-M   'P 1'
#
loop_
_entity.id
_entity.type
_entity.pdbx_description
1 polymer ?
#
loop_
_entity_poly.entity_id
_entity_poly.type
_entity_poly.pdbx_seq_one_letter_code
_entity_poly.pdbx_strand_id
1 'polypeptide(L)'
;MFKVAKEWQQIEILYVYNDYSDIRPLKVLRAAIDYFWIGGLQMDVQLKSPFSCRIEGNSSYLEKELIYWGTNIIWSLNQYQCHDKPLVLWDIITALLAFKDHNSKYAEHVIIKWIASSFLQLDMDLPSEKVLSFVCSRLPEIPSRLLHLFNIICRRVILAELDADQITGLTRKVEKLERVCPAMEKDITNWTEILLSSERELRKRLVGFSFSIFRTSMSNPETSSQHGCWYPVGLAQMEQWIASDQKHLDDQLKAIVSEVSQKKRFLANRCSAVETCSFCSASVPFESPEFGFCQCENSSDDDLKPHRLLRCVVCMQVCPITPLWYCVCCHRAGFRLAPEPLFRMSSFHVDSESFIKSSSQAVSSKPFCPFCGILLQRQQPDFLLCPRPV
;
A
#
# COMPACT_ATOMS: atom_id res chain seq x y z
N MET A 1 -10.91 -26.31 17.18
CA MET A 1 -11.09 -25.03 16.46
C MET A 1 -10.93 -23.82 17.38
N PHE A 2 -11.89 -23.51 18.28
CA PHE A 2 -11.76 -22.40 19.26
C PHE A 2 -10.61 -22.53 20.27
N LYS A 3 -10.21 -23.77 20.60
CA LYS A 3 -9.10 -24.02 21.53
C LYS A 3 -7.73 -23.74 20.89
N VAL A 4 -7.59 -24.02 19.59
CA VAL A 4 -6.36 -23.80 18.83
C VAL A 4 -6.19 -22.30 18.54
N ALA A 5 -7.24 -21.58 18.13
CA ALA A 5 -7.20 -20.13 18.01
C ALA A 5 -6.83 -19.43 19.34
N LYS A 6 -7.38 -19.90 20.48
CA LYS A 6 -6.99 -19.43 21.82
C LYS A 6 -5.55 -19.74 22.19
N GLU A 7 -5.03 -20.91 21.79
CA GLU A 7 -3.67 -21.36 22.09
C GLU A 7 -2.62 -20.65 21.20
N TRP A 8 -2.92 -20.32 19.94
CA TRP A 8 -2.03 -19.55 19.06
C TRP A 8 -1.95 -18.06 19.44
N GLN A 9 -3.07 -17.45 19.82
CA GLN A 9 -3.08 -16.11 20.44
C GLN A 9 -2.24 -16.09 21.74
N GLN A 10 -2.08 -17.23 22.40
CA GLN A 10 -1.30 -17.38 23.63
C GLN A 10 0.22 -17.42 23.38
N ILE A 11 0.66 -17.87 22.20
CA ILE A 11 2.07 -18.04 21.85
C ILE A 11 2.65 -16.75 21.21
N GLU A 12 1.90 -16.03 20.38
CA GLU A 12 2.41 -14.81 19.73
C GLU A 12 2.47 -13.59 20.65
N ILE A 13 1.55 -13.46 21.62
CA ILE A 13 1.60 -12.39 22.63
C ILE A 13 2.85 -12.52 23.52
N LEU A 14 3.40 -13.73 23.69
CA LEU A 14 4.64 -13.97 24.44
C LEU A 14 5.90 -13.60 23.65
N TYR A 15 5.88 -13.62 22.32
CA TYR A 15 7.06 -13.34 21.49
C TYR A 15 7.28 -11.86 21.18
N VAL A 16 6.24 -11.03 21.23
CA VAL A 16 6.31 -9.60 20.85
C VAL A 16 6.61 -8.67 22.04
N TYR A 17 6.48 -9.14 23.29
CA TYR A 17 6.58 -8.28 24.50
C TYR A 17 7.62 -8.73 25.54
N ASN A 18 8.66 -9.46 25.12
CA ASN A 18 9.74 -9.86 26.03
C ASN A 18 10.72 -8.72 26.42
N ASP A 19 10.40 -7.46 26.11
CA ASP A 19 11.26 -6.31 26.41
C ASP A 19 10.64 -5.24 27.33
N TYR A 20 9.46 -5.51 27.92
CA TYR A 20 8.89 -4.65 28.96
C TYR A 20 8.40 -5.46 30.15
N SER A 21 9.11 -5.29 31.26
CA SER A 21 8.88 -5.89 32.57
C SER A 21 7.61 -5.35 33.25
N ASP A 22 6.43 -5.59 32.68
CA ASP A 22 5.17 -5.41 33.41
C ASP A 22 4.08 -6.38 32.93
N ILE A 23 3.86 -7.43 33.72
CA ILE A 23 2.99 -8.59 33.40
C ILE A 23 1.50 -8.28 33.63
N ARG A 24 1.17 -7.12 34.22
CA ARG A 24 -0.21 -6.72 34.55
C ARG A 24 -1.04 -6.12 33.39
N PRO A 25 -0.54 -5.25 32.50
CA PRO A 25 -1.31 -4.74 31.36
C PRO A 25 -1.69 -5.81 30.31
N LEU A 26 -0.93 -6.90 30.23
CA LEU A 26 -1.11 -7.97 29.24
C LEU A 26 -2.47 -8.72 29.38
N LYS A 27 -2.92 -8.94 30.62
CA LYS A 27 -4.19 -9.63 30.90
C LYS A 27 -5.42 -8.77 30.59
N VAL A 28 -5.30 -7.46 30.75
CA VAL A 28 -6.38 -6.49 30.47
C VAL A 28 -6.54 -6.27 28.97
N LEU A 29 -5.44 -6.17 28.22
CA LEU A 29 -5.45 -6.14 26.76
C LEU A 29 -6.02 -7.44 26.17
N ARG A 30 -5.61 -8.60 26.69
CA ARG A 30 -6.18 -9.90 26.28
C ARG A 30 -7.68 -9.97 26.55
N ALA A 31 -8.13 -9.58 27.74
CA ALA A 31 -9.55 -9.59 28.08
C ALA A 31 -10.36 -8.57 27.25
N ALA A 32 -9.78 -7.40 26.93
CA ALA A 32 -10.43 -6.39 26.09
C ALA A 32 -10.51 -6.85 24.63
N ILE A 33 -9.44 -7.43 24.09
CA ILE A 33 -9.43 -8.02 22.74
C ILE A 33 -10.43 -9.18 22.68
N ASP A 34 -10.39 -10.11 23.64
CA ASP A 34 -11.37 -11.19 23.72
C ASP A 34 -12.81 -10.66 23.89
N TYR A 35 -13.03 -9.57 24.62
CA TYR A 35 -14.34 -8.94 24.81
C TYR A 35 -14.84 -8.21 23.54
N PHE A 36 -13.97 -7.52 22.81
CA PHE A 36 -14.33 -6.82 21.57
C PHE A 36 -14.43 -7.77 20.37
N TRP A 37 -13.68 -8.88 20.36
CA TRP A 37 -13.61 -9.82 19.24
C TRP A 37 -14.51 -11.06 19.40
N ILE A 38 -14.74 -11.54 20.63
CA ILE A 38 -15.54 -12.76 20.93
C ILE A 38 -16.95 -12.42 21.49
N GLY A 39 -17.48 -11.22 21.26
CA GLY A 39 -18.90 -10.98 21.56
C GLY A 39 -19.23 -10.53 22.98
N GLY A 40 -18.28 -9.93 23.68
CA GLY A 40 -18.55 -9.25 24.96
C GLY A 40 -19.50 -8.06 24.82
N LEU A 41 -19.50 -7.41 23.67
CA LEU A 41 -20.63 -6.62 23.22
C LEU A 41 -21.58 -7.53 22.45
N GLN A 42 -22.47 -8.18 23.20
CA GLN A 42 -23.81 -8.51 22.73
C GLN A 42 -24.53 -7.17 22.47
N MET A 43 -24.03 -6.37 21.52
CA MET A 43 -24.81 -5.28 20.98
C MET A 43 -26.02 -5.94 20.37
N ASP A 44 -27.19 -5.55 20.85
CA ASP A 44 -28.49 -5.86 20.30
C ASP A 44 -28.55 -5.24 18.89
N VAL A 45 -27.79 -5.81 17.96
CA VAL A 45 -27.77 -5.46 16.56
C VAL A 45 -29.03 -6.11 15.97
N GLN A 46 -30.18 -5.56 16.33
CA GLN A 46 -31.39 -5.59 15.52
C GLN A 46 -31.25 -4.74 14.24
N LEU A 47 -30.01 -4.41 13.82
CA LEU A 47 -29.78 -4.09 12.42
C LEU A 47 -29.87 -5.42 11.68
N LYS A 48 -30.80 -5.51 10.72
CA LYS A 48 -30.92 -6.61 9.77
C LYS A 48 -29.52 -7.08 9.38
N SER A 49 -29.08 -8.22 9.90
CA SER A 49 -27.75 -8.75 9.60
C SER A 49 -27.68 -8.95 8.08
N PRO A 50 -26.78 -8.25 7.36
CA PRO A 50 -26.62 -8.46 5.94
C PRO A 50 -25.88 -9.77 5.63
N PHE A 51 -25.48 -10.53 6.64
CA PHE A 51 -24.69 -11.75 6.52
C PHE A 51 -25.55 -13.01 6.44
N SER A 52 -25.64 -13.63 5.26
CA SER A 52 -26.04 -15.03 5.11
C SER A 52 -24.89 -15.87 4.55
N CYS A 53 -23.93 -16.24 5.39
CA CYS A 53 -22.95 -17.25 5.02
C CYS A 53 -23.49 -18.63 5.43
N ARG A 54 -24.17 -19.34 4.51
CA ARG A 54 -24.48 -20.76 4.74
C ARG A 54 -23.27 -21.58 4.35
N ILE A 55 -22.60 -22.16 5.35
CA ILE A 55 -21.54 -23.14 5.13
C ILE A 55 -22.18 -24.51 5.38
N GLU A 56 -22.38 -25.29 4.31
CA GLU A 56 -22.93 -26.65 4.42
C GLU A 56 -22.11 -27.48 5.41
N GLY A 57 -22.78 -28.03 6.44
CA GLY A 57 -22.19 -28.92 7.44
C GLY A 57 -21.93 -28.33 8.83
N ASN A 58 -22.23 -27.04 9.07
CA ASN A 58 -22.02 -26.41 10.38
C ASN A 58 -23.24 -26.51 11.32
N SER A 59 -22.98 -26.64 12.63
CA SER A 59 -24.04 -26.48 13.65
C SER A 59 -24.53 -25.03 13.72
N SER A 60 -25.80 -24.84 14.07
CA SER A 60 -26.45 -23.50 14.14
C SER A 60 -25.75 -22.50 15.08
N TYR A 61 -24.96 -22.98 16.04
CA TYR A 61 -24.14 -22.16 16.93
C TYR A 61 -22.88 -21.64 16.23
N LEU A 62 -22.19 -22.51 15.47
CA LEU A 62 -20.98 -22.15 14.73
C LEU A 62 -21.27 -21.13 13.61
N GLU A 63 -22.43 -21.24 12.96
CA GLU A 63 -22.86 -20.26 11.95
C GLU A 63 -23.06 -18.85 12.55
N LYS A 64 -23.67 -18.75 13.74
CA LYS A 64 -23.89 -17.47 14.42
C LYS A 64 -22.58 -16.79 14.82
N GLU A 65 -21.63 -17.57 15.33
CA GLU A 65 -20.28 -17.08 15.66
C GLU A 65 -19.59 -16.55 14.41
N LEU A 66 -19.59 -17.30 13.29
CA LEU A 66 -18.99 -16.85 12.03
C LEU A 66 -19.65 -15.57 11.48
N ILE A 67 -20.96 -15.40 11.64
CA ILE A 67 -21.64 -14.15 11.26
C ILE A 67 -21.14 -12.98 12.12
N TYR A 68 -20.98 -13.19 13.43
CA TYR A 68 -20.49 -12.17 14.35
C TYR A 68 -19.05 -11.76 14.04
N TRP A 69 -18.15 -12.74 13.85
CA TRP A 69 -16.76 -12.49 13.44
C TRP A 69 -16.67 -11.69 12.14
N GLY A 70 -17.44 -12.10 11.12
CA GLY A 70 -17.44 -11.41 9.83
C GLY A 70 -17.92 -9.97 9.96
N THR A 71 -19.01 -9.75 10.71
CA THR A 71 -19.56 -8.41 10.97
C THR A 71 -18.56 -7.52 11.71
N ASN A 72 -17.89 -8.05 12.74
CA ASN A 72 -16.89 -7.32 13.51
C ASN A 72 -15.66 -6.96 12.70
N ILE A 73 -15.17 -7.87 11.86
CA ILE A 73 -14.05 -7.60 10.97
C ILE A 73 -14.41 -6.47 9.99
N ILE A 74 -15.55 -6.55 9.32
CA ILE A 74 -16.01 -5.52 8.38
C ILE A 74 -16.20 -4.17 9.09
N TRP A 75 -16.87 -4.17 10.24
CA TRP A 75 -17.08 -2.97 11.03
C TRP A 75 -15.75 -2.32 11.41
N SER A 76 -14.78 -3.12 11.87
CA SER A 76 -13.45 -2.66 12.28
C SER A 76 -12.67 -2.10 11.09
N LEU A 77 -12.69 -2.76 9.93
CA LEU A 77 -12.06 -2.25 8.70
C LEU A 77 -12.64 -0.88 8.30
N ASN A 78 -13.95 -0.70 8.44
CA ASN A 78 -14.62 0.57 8.14
C ASN A 78 -14.24 1.70 9.10
N GLN A 79 -13.79 1.40 10.32
CA GLN A 79 -13.28 2.43 11.24
C GLN A 79 -11.99 3.09 10.74
N TYR A 80 -11.19 2.38 9.94
CA TYR A 80 -9.90 2.87 9.45
C TYR A 80 -10.00 3.77 8.20
N GLN A 81 -11.21 3.99 7.68
CA GLN A 81 -11.46 5.00 6.65
C GLN A 81 -11.19 6.43 7.16
N CYS A 82 -11.24 6.66 8.47
CA CYS A 82 -10.84 7.92 9.08
C CYS A 82 -9.32 8.12 8.98
N HIS A 83 -8.90 9.25 8.42
CA HIS A 83 -7.49 9.59 8.17
C HIS A 83 -6.69 9.87 9.45
N ASP A 84 -7.36 10.28 10.53
CA ASP A 84 -6.70 10.64 11.79
C ASP A 84 -6.34 9.41 12.63
N LYS A 85 -6.95 8.25 12.32
CA LYS A 85 -6.62 6.98 12.98
C LYS A 85 -5.38 6.37 12.32
N PRO A 86 -4.34 5.97 13.09
CA PRO A 86 -3.24 5.20 12.53
C PRO A 86 -3.73 3.85 12.00
N LEU A 87 -3.12 3.34 10.93
CA LEU A 87 -3.42 1.99 10.43
C LEU A 87 -2.76 0.93 11.32
N VAL A 88 -3.50 0.46 12.32
CA VAL A 88 -3.07 -0.63 13.22
C VAL A 88 -3.98 -1.83 12.95
N LEU A 89 -3.69 -2.55 11.87
CA LEU A 89 -4.54 -3.65 11.38
C LEU A 89 -4.11 -5.03 11.85
N TRP A 90 -3.13 -5.13 12.76
CA TRP A 90 -2.52 -6.41 13.14
C TRP A 90 -3.55 -7.44 13.61
N ASP A 91 -4.45 -7.06 14.51
CA ASP A 91 -5.49 -7.98 15.00
C ASP A 91 -6.42 -8.47 13.87
N ILE A 92 -6.77 -7.59 12.92
CA ILE A 92 -7.59 -7.94 11.76
C ILE A 92 -6.84 -8.86 10.80
N ILE A 93 -5.56 -8.57 10.53
CA ILE A 93 -4.71 -9.39 9.68
C ILE A 93 -4.54 -10.78 10.30
N THR A 94 -4.21 -10.87 11.59
CA THR A 94 -4.04 -12.14 12.30
C THR A 94 -5.34 -12.95 12.33
N ALA A 95 -6.48 -12.31 12.60
CA ALA A 95 -7.78 -12.99 12.55
C ALA A 95 -8.09 -13.52 11.15
N LEU A 96 -7.91 -12.71 10.11
CA LEU A 96 -8.15 -13.11 8.73
C LEU A 96 -7.19 -14.21 8.25
N LEU A 97 -5.92 -14.19 8.68
CA LEU A 97 -4.94 -15.25 8.41
C LEU A 97 -5.33 -16.56 9.09
N ALA A 98 -5.72 -16.53 10.37
CA ALA A 98 -6.20 -17.71 11.07
C ALA A 98 -7.45 -18.30 10.40
N PHE A 99 -8.37 -17.44 9.91
CA PHE A 99 -9.48 -17.89 9.09
C PHE A 99 -9.03 -18.42 7.73
N LYS A 100 -8.03 -17.83 7.09
CA LYS A 100 -7.49 -18.31 5.81
C LYS A 100 -6.92 -19.72 5.93
N ASP A 101 -6.19 -20.01 7.00
CA ASP A 101 -5.56 -21.31 7.26
C ASP A 101 -6.58 -22.42 7.55
N HIS A 102 -7.69 -22.07 8.20
CA HIS A 102 -8.71 -23.04 8.62
C HIS A 102 -9.93 -23.12 7.68
N ASN A 103 -10.27 -22.01 7.02
CA ASN A 103 -11.41 -21.86 6.14
C ASN A 103 -11.20 -20.68 5.16
N SER A 104 -10.35 -20.90 4.16
CA SER A 104 -9.99 -19.91 3.14
C SER A 104 -11.20 -19.26 2.44
N LYS A 105 -12.25 -20.05 2.16
CA LYS A 105 -13.50 -19.55 1.55
C LYS A 105 -14.22 -18.54 2.44
N TYR A 106 -14.22 -18.75 3.75
CA TYR A 106 -14.83 -17.80 4.68
C TYR A 106 -14.02 -16.50 4.76
N ALA A 107 -12.69 -16.58 4.86
CA ALA A 107 -11.84 -15.40 4.85
C ALA A 107 -12.01 -14.57 3.56
N GLU A 108 -12.01 -15.25 2.40
CA GLU A 108 -12.27 -14.61 1.11
C GLU A 108 -13.67 -13.97 1.07
N HIS A 109 -14.70 -14.68 1.52
CA HIS A 109 -16.07 -14.15 1.57
C HIS A 109 -16.18 -12.88 2.42
N VAL A 110 -15.55 -12.84 3.60
CA VAL A 110 -15.53 -11.65 4.46
C VAL A 110 -14.85 -10.47 3.74
N ILE A 111 -13.73 -10.72 3.06
CA ILE A 111 -12.97 -9.68 2.33
C ILE A 111 -13.76 -9.18 1.11
N ILE A 112 -14.34 -10.06 0.31
CA ILE A 112 -15.17 -9.69 -0.85
C ILE A 112 -16.39 -8.90 -0.42
N LYS A 113 -17.03 -9.28 0.70
CA LYS A 113 -18.17 -8.55 1.25
C LYS A 113 -17.78 -7.17 1.79
N TRP A 114 -16.62 -7.07 2.45
CA TRP A 114 -16.07 -5.77 2.85
C TRP A 114 -15.82 -4.87 1.64
N ILE A 115 -15.24 -5.41 0.57
CA ILE A 115 -14.99 -4.68 -0.67
C ILE A 115 -16.31 -4.24 -1.32
N ALA A 116 -17.27 -5.14 -1.51
CA ALA A 116 -18.56 -4.81 -2.13
C ALA A 116 -19.31 -3.72 -1.35
N SER A 117 -19.36 -3.82 -0.02
CA SER A 117 -20.02 -2.83 0.83
C SER A 117 -19.28 -1.49 0.87
N SER A 118 -17.95 -1.49 0.96
CA SER A 118 -17.16 -0.27 1.17
C SER A 118 -16.82 0.47 -0.12
N PHE A 119 -16.62 -0.26 -1.22
CA PHE A 119 -16.18 0.31 -2.51
C PHE A 119 -17.37 0.54 -3.44
N LEU A 120 -18.38 -0.34 -3.38
CA LEU A 120 -19.50 -0.33 -4.33
C LEU A 120 -20.83 0.04 -3.67
N GLN A 121 -20.90 0.13 -2.34
CA GLN A 121 -22.14 0.32 -1.57
C GLN A 121 -23.20 -0.73 -1.90
N LEU A 122 -22.76 -1.95 -2.20
CA LEU A 122 -23.62 -3.09 -2.50
C LEU A 122 -23.75 -3.98 -1.27
N ASP A 123 -24.99 -4.32 -0.92
CA ASP A 123 -25.33 -5.21 0.21
C ASP A 123 -25.61 -6.65 -0.23
N MET A 124 -25.32 -6.98 -1.49
CA MET A 124 -25.62 -8.28 -2.09
C MET A 124 -24.37 -9.16 -2.13
N ASP A 125 -24.55 -10.45 -1.86
CA ASP A 125 -23.51 -11.45 -2.02
C ASP A 125 -23.24 -11.67 -3.53
N LEU A 126 -22.18 -11.05 -4.03
CA LEU A 126 -21.71 -11.16 -5.42
C LEU A 126 -20.53 -12.11 -5.52
N PRO A 127 -20.36 -12.82 -6.66
CA PRO A 127 -19.15 -13.59 -6.94
C PRO A 127 -17.90 -12.70 -6.89
N SER A 128 -16.79 -13.24 -6.37
CA SER A 128 -15.51 -12.53 -6.21
C SER A 128 -15.05 -11.89 -7.53
N GLU A 129 -15.04 -12.64 -8.63
CA GLU A 129 -14.65 -12.15 -9.96
C GLU A 129 -15.45 -10.90 -10.40
N LYS A 130 -16.75 -10.84 -10.11
CA LYS A 130 -17.58 -9.67 -10.45
C LYS A 130 -17.24 -8.47 -9.57
N VAL A 131 -17.07 -8.67 -8.26
CA VAL A 131 -16.71 -7.60 -7.33
C VAL A 131 -15.36 -7.01 -7.70
N LEU A 132 -14.35 -7.84 -7.97
CA LEU A 132 -13.02 -7.38 -8.36
C LEU A 132 -13.04 -6.64 -9.69
N SER A 133 -13.81 -7.13 -10.68
CA SER A 133 -14.00 -6.44 -11.97
C SER A 133 -14.61 -5.04 -11.79
N PHE A 134 -15.63 -4.89 -10.94
CA PHE A 134 -16.23 -3.60 -10.63
C PHE A 134 -15.30 -2.66 -9.88
N VAL A 135 -14.47 -3.19 -8.97
CA VAL A 135 -13.47 -2.37 -8.29
C VAL A 135 -12.43 -1.86 -9.26
N CYS A 136 -11.91 -2.72 -10.15
CA CYS A 136 -10.93 -2.34 -11.18
C CYS A 136 -11.42 -1.17 -12.03
N SER A 137 -12.69 -1.16 -12.46
CA SER A 137 -13.24 -0.07 -13.28
C SER A 137 -13.48 1.23 -12.51
N ARG A 138 -13.59 1.18 -11.18
CA ARG A 138 -13.89 2.33 -10.31
C ARG A 138 -12.73 2.80 -9.43
N LEU A 139 -11.52 2.26 -9.63
CA LEU A 139 -10.31 2.68 -8.89
C LEU A 139 -10.13 4.21 -8.78
N PRO A 140 -10.36 5.02 -9.83
CA PRO A 140 -10.21 6.49 -9.74
C PRO A 140 -11.18 7.16 -8.75
N GLU A 141 -12.34 6.56 -8.51
CA GLU A 141 -13.41 7.08 -7.65
C GLU A 141 -13.24 6.67 -6.18
N ILE A 142 -12.41 5.66 -5.92
CA ILE A 142 -12.23 5.12 -4.57
C ILE A 142 -11.27 6.01 -3.77
N PRO A 143 -11.58 6.39 -2.52
CA PRO A 143 -10.69 7.15 -1.67
C PRO A 143 -9.32 6.49 -1.50
N SER A 144 -8.25 7.29 -1.48
CA SER A 144 -6.87 6.79 -1.36
C SER A 144 -6.70 5.92 -0.11
N ARG A 145 -7.36 6.33 0.98
CA ARG A 145 -7.34 5.59 2.23
C ARG A 145 -7.92 4.18 2.12
N LEU A 146 -8.99 4.00 1.34
CA LEU A 146 -9.56 2.69 1.08
C LEU A 146 -8.63 1.85 0.20
N LEU A 147 -7.97 2.45 -0.80
CA LEU A 147 -6.95 1.77 -1.61
C LEU A 147 -5.75 1.33 -0.75
N HIS A 148 -5.32 2.15 0.22
CA HIS A 148 -4.27 1.78 1.17
C HIS A 148 -4.65 0.56 2.02
N LEU A 149 -5.86 0.56 2.58
CA LEU A 149 -6.40 -0.58 3.33
C LEU A 149 -6.46 -1.83 2.47
N PHE A 150 -7.00 -1.72 1.26
CA PHE A 150 -7.08 -2.80 0.31
C PHE A 150 -5.71 -3.39 -0.01
N ASN A 151 -4.71 -2.54 -0.28
CA ASN A 151 -3.36 -2.99 -0.57
C ASN A 151 -2.71 -3.72 0.61
N ILE A 152 -2.99 -3.31 1.86
CA ILE A 152 -2.51 -4.06 3.04
C ILE A 152 -3.17 -5.43 3.09
N ILE A 153 -4.50 -5.52 2.97
CA ILE A 153 -5.22 -6.79 3.04
C ILE A 153 -4.79 -7.73 1.91
N CYS A 154 -4.64 -7.22 0.68
CA CYS A 154 -4.12 -8.01 -0.43
C CYS A 154 -2.72 -8.56 -0.15
N ARG A 155 -1.77 -7.73 0.31
CA ARG A 155 -0.40 -8.17 0.56
C ARG A 155 -0.24 -9.07 1.78
N ARG A 156 -0.97 -8.79 2.86
CA ARG A 156 -0.77 -9.44 4.16
C ARG A 156 -1.67 -10.63 4.43
N VAL A 157 -2.81 -10.71 3.73
CA VAL A 157 -3.79 -11.78 3.93
C VAL A 157 -3.92 -12.61 2.66
N ILE A 158 -4.33 -11.98 1.55
CA ILE A 158 -4.66 -12.72 0.33
C ILE A 158 -3.41 -13.33 -0.32
N LEU A 159 -2.35 -12.53 -0.48
CA LEU A 159 -1.08 -12.90 -1.14
C LEU A 159 0.03 -13.18 -0.13
N ALA A 160 -0.33 -13.59 1.10
CA ALA A 160 0.63 -13.81 2.19
C ALA A 160 1.70 -14.87 1.87
N GLU A 161 1.44 -15.78 0.92
CA GLU A 161 2.41 -16.78 0.46
C GLU A 161 3.51 -16.19 -0.45
N LEU A 162 3.29 -15.00 -1.01
CA LEU A 162 4.24 -14.32 -1.89
C LEU A 162 5.09 -13.33 -1.09
N ASP A 163 6.39 -13.30 -1.37
CA ASP A 163 7.26 -12.29 -0.78
C ASP A 163 6.95 -10.90 -1.35
N ALA A 164 7.07 -9.86 -0.52
CA ALA A 164 6.70 -8.51 -0.93
C ALA A 164 7.60 -7.96 -2.06
N ASP A 165 8.86 -8.40 -2.16
CA ASP A 165 9.74 -8.08 -3.28
C ASP A 165 9.36 -8.84 -4.56
N GLN A 166 8.81 -10.06 -4.43
CA GLN A 166 8.23 -10.79 -5.58
C GLN A 166 7.03 -10.02 -6.14
N ILE A 167 6.08 -9.62 -5.29
CA ILE A 167 4.90 -8.85 -5.68
C ILE A 167 5.31 -7.51 -6.33
N THR A 168 6.24 -6.78 -5.71
CA THR A 168 6.68 -5.47 -6.24
C THR A 168 7.50 -5.61 -7.53
N GLY A 169 8.26 -6.70 -7.69
CA GLY A 169 9.05 -7.03 -8.87
C GLY A 169 8.25 -7.49 -10.09
N LEU A 170 7.02 -8.02 -9.89
CA LEU A 170 6.12 -8.49 -10.94
C LEU A 170 5.68 -7.41 -11.96
N THR A 171 5.96 -6.15 -11.66
CA THR A 171 5.60 -4.98 -12.49
C THR A 171 6.15 -5.02 -13.93
N ARG A 172 7.11 -5.90 -14.26
CA ARG A 172 7.68 -5.99 -15.63
C ARG A 172 7.46 -7.31 -16.37
N LYS A 173 7.16 -8.40 -15.67
CA LYS A 173 7.04 -9.73 -16.28
C LYS A 173 6.12 -10.60 -15.42
N VAL A 174 4.97 -10.97 -15.97
CA VAL A 174 4.23 -12.15 -15.51
C VAL A 174 5.04 -13.37 -15.97
N GLU A 175 6.18 -13.62 -15.33
CA GLU A 175 6.96 -14.84 -15.52
C GLU A 175 6.48 -15.88 -14.50
N LYS A 176 6.11 -17.04 -15.05
CA LYS A 176 5.50 -18.25 -14.47
C LYS A 176 5.67 -18.41 -12.96
N LEU A 177 4.54 -18.52 -12.28
CA LEU A 177 4.42 -18.94 -10.90
C LEU A 177 4.68 -20.47 -10.81
N GLU A 178 5.94 -20.91 -10.89
CA GLU A 178 6.34 -22.32 -11.06
C GLU A 178 5.97 -23.30 -9.92
N ARG A 179 5.11 -22.94 -8.96
CA ARG A 179 4.81 -23.80 -7.79
C ARG A 179 3.35 -23.88 -7.35
N VAL A 180 2.39 -23.37 -8.12
CA VAL A 180 0.98 -23.34 -7.67
C VAL A 180 0.08 -24.21 -8.56
N CYS A 181 -0.92 -24.86 -7.96
CA CYS A 181 -1.90 -25.60 -8.74
C CYS A 181 -2.70 -24.65 -9.67
N PRO A 182 -3.12 -25.07 -10.88
CA PRO A 182 -3.61 -24.15 -11.91
C PRO A 182 -4.81 -23.26 -11.49
N ALA A 183 -5.67 -23.76 -10.59
CA ALA A 183 -6.80 -23.00 -10.07
C ALA A 183 -6.38 -21.91 -9.07
N MET A 184 -5.46 -22.23 -8.15
CA MET A 184 -4.91 -21.28 -7.18
C MET A 184 -3.97 -20.27 -7.87
N GLU A 185 -3.36 -20.65 -9.00
CA GLU A 185 -2.59 -19.74 -9.86
C GLU A 185 -3.48 -18.65 -10.49
N LYS A 186 -4.69 -19.01 -10.96
CA LYS A 186 -5.65 -18.04 -11.53
C LYS A 186 -6.10 -17.01 -10.48
N ASP A 187 -6.46 -17.48 -9.28
CA ASP A 187 -6.94 -16.58 -8.22
C ASP A 187 -5.83 -15.65 -7.71
N ILE A 188 -4.62 -16.18 -7.50
CA ILE A 188 -3.44 -15.37 -7.16
C ILE A 188 -3.15 -14.34 -8.26
N THR A 189 -3.27 -14.72 -9.53
CA THR A 189 -3.07 -13.81 -10.66
C THR A 189 -4.09 -12.67 -10.64
N ASN A 190 -5.37 -12.97 -10.46
CA ASN A 190 -6.43 -11.95 -10.39
C ASN A 190 -6.21 -10.97 -9.24
N TRP A 191 -5.90 -11.48 -8.04
CA TRP A 191 -5.63 -10.65 -6.87
C TRP A 191 -4.35 -9.81 -7.01
N THR A 192 -3.34 -10.35 -7.69
CA THR A 192 -2.11 -9.62 -8.00
C THR A 192 -2.40 -8.49 -9.00
N GLU A 193 -3.18 -8.74 -10.05
CA GLU A 193 -3.54 -7.74 -11.06
C GLU A 193 -4.30 -6.56 -10.47
N ILE A 194 -5.30 -6.82 -9.62
CA ILE A 194 -6.07 -5.74 -8.97
C ILE A 194 -5.23 -4.96 -7.95
N LEU A 195 -4.33 -5.64 -7.22
CA LEU A 195 -3.38 -4.98 -6.33
C LEU A 195 -2.46 -4.04 -7.12
N LEU A 196 -1.87 -4.52 -8.22
CA LEU A 196 -1.01 -3.70 -9.08
C LEU A 196 -1.77 -2.54 -9.72
N SER A 197 -3.05 -2.74 -10.07
CA SER A 197 -3.92 -1.67 -10.59
C SER A 197 -4.23 -0.61 -9.53
N SER A 198 -4.51 -1.03 -8.29
CA SER A 198 -4.69 -0.13 -7.14
C SER A 198 -3.41 0.66 -6.82
N GLU A 199 -2.24 0.00 -6.82
CA GLU A 199 -0.95 0.67 -6.63
C GLU A 199 -0.64 1.64 -7.78
N ARG A 200 -0.96 1.28 -9.02
CA ARG A 200 -0.82 2.18 -10.17
C ARG A 200 -1.71 3.42 -10.01
N GLU A 201 -2.94 3.27 -9.54
CA GLU A 201 -3.84 4.39 -9.27
C GLU A 201 -3.30 5.33 -8.19
N LEU A 202 -2.79 4.80 -7.07
CA LEU A 202 -2.14 5.60 -6.04
C LEU A 202 -0.89 6.34 -6.58
N ARG A 203 -0.15 5.71 -7.48
CA ARG A 203 0.98 6.35 -8.18
C ARG A 203 0.52 7.47 -9.10
N LYS A 204 -0.55 7.27 -9.87
CA LYS A 204 -1.17 8.34 -10.70
C LYS A 204 -1.55 9.54 -9.84
N ARG A 205 -2.15 9.31 -8.67
CA ARG A 205 -2.52 10.38 -7.72
C ARG A 205 -1.32 11.17 -7.25
N LEU A 206 -0.26 10.48 -6.84
CA LEU A 206 0.99 11.10 -6.41
C LEU A 206 1.64 11.91 -7.53
N VAL A 207 1.71 11.34 -8.74
CA VAL A 207 2.29 11.99 -9.91
C VAL A 207 1.47 13.22 -10.31
N GLY A 208 0.15 13.05 -10.47
CA GLY A 208 -0.75 14.15 -10.80
C GLY A 208 -0.71 15.28 -9.78
N PHE A 209 -0.71 14.97 -8.49
CA PHE A 209 -0.52 15.97 -7.44
C PHE A 209 0.80 16.72 -7.60
N SER A 210 1.90 15.99 -7.87
CA SER A 210 3.23 16.58 -8.06
C SER A 210 3.26 17.56 -9.23
N PHE A 211 2.71 17.18 -10.38
CA PHE A 211 2.63 18.05 -11.55
C PHE A 211 1.71 19.24 -11.32
N SER A 212 0.58 19.06 -10.64
CA SER A 212 -0.34 20.16 -10.31
C SER A 212 0.29 21.19 -9.39
N ILE A 213 0.97 20.76 -8.33
CA ILE A 213 1.70 21.66 -7.43
C ILE A 213 2.80 22.41 -8.19
N PHE A 214 3.55 21.72 -9.04
CA PHE A 214 4.58 22.35 -9.86
C PHE A 214 3.98 23.40 -10.82
N ARG A 215 2.87 23.07 -11.49
CA ARG A 215 2.12 23.98 -12.37
C ARG A 215 1.66 25.23 -11.62
N THR A 216 1.09 25.08 -10.42
CA THR A 216 0.63 26.21 -9.61
C THR A 216 1.80 27.07 -9.12
N SER A 217 2.90 26.45 -8.68
CA SER A 217 4.11 27.16 -8.25
C SER A 217 4.77 27.96 -9.38
N MET A 218 4.67 27.49 -10.64
CA MET A 218 5.16 28.24 -11.80
C MET A 218 4.29 29.45 -12.12
N SER A 219 2.96 29.34 -11.97
CA SER A 219 2.05 30.45 -12.24
C SER A 219 2.10 31.54 -11.17
N ASN A 220 2.44 31.19 -9.92
CA ASN A 220 2.52 32.11 -8.78
C ASN A 220 3.87 31.97 -8.04
N PRO A 221 4.97 32.55 -8.54
CA PRO A 221 6.28 32.41 -7.91
C PRO A 221 6.36 33.07 -6.52
N GLU A 222 5.54 34.08 -6.24
CA GLU A 222 5.52 34.82 -4.97
C GLU A 222 5.08 33.97 -3.76
N THR A 223 4.32 32.89 -3.96
CA THR A 223 3.89 31.97 -2.88
C THR A 223 4.83 30.77 -2.69
N SER A 224 5.81 30.58 -3.57
CA SER A 224 6.71 29.41 -3.57
C SER A 224 7.85 29.47 -2.55
N SER A 225 8.06 30.63 -1.91
CA SER A 225 9.11 30.89 -0.92
C SER A 225 8.71 30.62 0.53
N GLN A 226 7.51 30.09 0.79
CA GLN A 226 7.09 29.75 2.14
C GLN A 226 7.89 28.54 2.67
N HIS A 227 8.78 28.81 3.62
CA HIS A 227 9.47 27.77 4.38
C HIS A 227 8.45 26.83 5.04
N GLY A 228 8.61 25.51 4.82
CA GLY A 228 7.76 24.47 5.40
C GLY A 228 6.75 23.83 4.45
N CYS A 229 6.63 24.31 3.21
CA CYS A 229 5.74 23.71 2.21
C CYS A 229 6.39 22.49 1.53
N TRP A 230 5.57 21.48 1.22
CA TRP A 230 6.02 20.30 0.46
C TRP A 230 6.27 20.69 -1.00
N TYR A 231 7.37 20.20 -1.59
CA TYR A 231 7.72 20.47 -2.99
C TYR A 231 7.97 19.18 -3.78
N PRO A 232 7.45 19.05 -5.01
CA PRO A 232 7.65 17.87 -5.83
C PRO A 232 9.10 17.75 -6.31
N VAL A 233 9.69 16.58 -6.10
CA VAL A 233 11.04 16.22 -6.57
C VAL A 233 10.92 15.01 -7.50
N GLY A 234 11.85 14.87 -8.45
CA GLY A 234 11.87 13.72 -9.37
C GLY A 234 10.89 13.81 -10.53
N LEU A 235 10.47 15.02 -10.92
CA LEU A 235 9.54 15.23 -12.04
C LEU A 235 10.04 14.59 -13.34
N ALA A 236 11.36 14.59 -13.59
CA ALA A 236 11.92 13.92 -14.79
C ALA A 236 11.68 12.41 -14.78
N GLN A 237 11.85 11.75 -13.63
CA GLN A 237 11.57 10.32 -13.46
C GLN A 237 10.07 10.03 -13.55
N MET A 238 9.23 10.93 -13.02
CA MET A 238 7.77 10.82 -13.20
C MET A 238 7.35 10.96 -14.67
N GLU A 239 7.99 11.85 -15.45
CA GLU A 239 7.77 11.97 -16.91
C GLU A 239 8.14 10.67 -17.63
N GLN A 240 9.26 10.04 -17.26
CA GLN A 240 9.68 8.75 -17.80
C GLN A 240 8.68 7.64 -17.45
N TRP A 241 8.17 7.60 -16.21
CA TRP A 241 7.12 6.67 -15.82
C TRP A 241 5.84 6.85 -16.65
N ILE A 242 5.39 8.09 -16.83
CA ILE A 242 4.24 8.43 -17.68
C ILE A 242 4.46 7.96 -19.13
N ALA A 243 5.65 8.22 -19.69
CA ALA A 243 5.99 7.80 -21.05
C ALA A 243 5.99 6.27 -21.20
N SER A 244 6.37 5.53 -20.16
CA SER A 244 6.32 4.06 -20.15
C SER A 244 4.90 3.48 -19.97
N ASP A 245 3.94 4.27 -19.46
CA ASP A 245 2.60 3.80 -19.06
C ASP A 245 1.43 4.36 -19.90
N GLN A 246 1.70 4.81 -21.13
CA GLN A 246 0.72 5.57 -21.94
C GLN A 246 -0.66 4.91 -22.11
N LYS A 247 -0.75 3.58 -22.12
CA LYS A 247 -2.01 2.84 -22.30
C LYS A 247 -2.99 2.99 -21.14
N HIS A 248 -2.49 3.25 -19.92
CA HIS A 248 -3.30 3.26 -18.71
C HIS A 248 -3.52 4.66 -18.15
N LEU A 249 -3.06 5.71 -18.82
CA LEU A 249 -3.15 7.08 -18.34
C LEU A 249 -4.42 7.78 -18.81
N ASP A 250 -5.04 8.49 -17.88
CA ASP A 250 -6.16 9.39 -18.16
C ASP A 250 -5.70 10.60 -18.97
N ASP A 251 -6.58 11.13 -19.83
CA ASP A 251 -6.29 12.23 -20.73
C ASP A 251 -6.02 13.54 -19.97
N GLN A 252 -6.60 13.71 -18.78
CA GLN A 252 -6.32 14.86 -17.92
C GLN A 252 -4.86 14.89 -17.45
N LEU A 253 -4.33 13.75 -17.00
CA LEU A 253 -2.93 13.67 -16.56
C LEU A 253 -1.98 13.92 -17.74
N LYS A 254 -2.30 13.42 -18.94
CA LYS A 254 -1.53 13.70 -20.16
C LYS A 254 -1.52 15.20 -20.49
N ALA A 255 -2.65 15.89 -20.35
CA ALA A 255 -2.76 17.32 -20.60
C ALA A 255 -1.87 18.13 -19.65
N ILE A 256 -1.94 17.86 -18.35
CA ILE A 256 -1.13 18.57 -17.33
C ILE A 256 0.36 18.35 -17.55
N VAL A 257 0.76 17.11 -17.84
CA VAL A 257 2.16 16.78 -18.11
C VAL A 257 2.65 17.50 -19.36
N SER A 258 1.82 17.61 -20.39
CA SER A 258 2.14 18.35 -21.61
C SER A 258 2.34 19.84 -21.34
N GLU A 259 1.46 20.47 -20.56
CA GLU A 259 1.60 21.86 -20.12
C GLU A 259 2.89 22.10 -19.32
N VAL A 260 3.16 21.22 -18.34
CA VAL A 260 4.35 21.33 -17.49
C VAL A 260 5.62 21.10 -18.31
N SER A 261 5.63 20.13 -19.23
CA SER A 261 6.77 19.84 -20.09
C SER A 261 7.11 21.01 -21.02
N GLN A 262 6.10 21.68 -21.58
CA GLN A 262 6.30 22.89 -22.37
C GLN A 262 6.93 24.01 -21.54
N LYS A 263 6.45 24.22 -20.31
CA LYS A 263 6.99 25.25 -19.40
C LYS A 263 8.39 24.92 -18.86
N LYS A 264 8.72 23.64 -18.68
CA LYS A 264 10.02 23.15 -18.21
C LYS A 264 11.17 23.44 -19.17
N ARG A 265 10.92 23.44 -20.49
CA ARG A 265 11.94 23.72 -21.52
C ARG A 265 12.60 25.09 -21.32
N PHE A 266 11.93 26.02 -20.62
CA PHE A 266 12.46 27.34 -20.29
C PHE A 266 13.33 27.37 -19.01
N LEU A 267 13.40 26.28 -18.24
CA LEU A 267 14.13 26.16 -16.96
C LEU A 267 15.10 24.97 -16.96
N ALA A 268 15.89 24.83 -18.02
CA ALA A 268 16.73 23.67 -18.37
C ALA A 268 17.67 23.12 -17.27
N ASN A 269 17.80 23.77 -16.12
CA ASN A 269 18.79 23.45 -15.10
C ASN A 269 18.28 22.65 -13.87
N ARG A 270 16.95 22.42 -13.70
CA ARG A 270 16.41 21.80 -12.46
C ARG A 270 15.95 20.33 -12.58
N CYS A 271 15.96 19.73 -13.76
CA CYS A 271 15.38 18.40 -13.99
C CYS A 271 16.25 17.57 -14.94
N SER A 272 17.42 17.13 -14.48
CA SER A 272 18.17 16.10 -15.19
C SER A 272 17.47 14.76 -15.06
N ALA A 273 17.23 14.10 -16.19
CA ALA A 273 16.71 12.73 -16.26
C ALA A 273 17.81 11.67 -16.11
N VAL A 274 19.09 12.08 -16.16
CA VAL A 274 20.24 11.19 -16.06
C VAL A 274 20.58 10.99 -14.59
N GLU A 275 20.44 9.76 -14.13
CA GLU A 275 20.81 9.33 -12.78
C GLU A 275 22.11 8.54 -12.83
N THR A 276 22.87 8.58 -11.75
CA THR A 276 24.16 7.88 -11.62
C THR A 276 24.14 6.91 -10.46
N CYS A 277 24.91 5.82 -10.60
CA CYS A 277 25.07 4.81 -9.57
C CYS A 277 25.90 5.36 -8.40
N SER A 278 25.42 5.19 -7.18
CA SER A 278 26.16 5.61 -5.98
C SER A 278 27.42 4.78 -5.71
N PHE A 279 27.59 3.63 -6.37
CA PHE A 279 28.72 2.72 -6.17
C PHE A 279 29.80 2.86 -7.25
N CYS A 280 29.42 2.98 -8.52
CA CYS A 280 30.35 3.02 -9.65
C CYS A 280 30.24 4.28 -10.52
N SER A 281 29.36 5.23 -10.18
CA SER A 281 29.10 6.46 -10.96
C SER A 281 28.57 6.26 -12.39
N ALA A 282 28.39 5.02 -12.84
CA ALA A 282 27.81 4.71 -14.14
C ALA A 282 26.35 5.20 -14.27
N SER A 283 25.88 5.39 -15.49
CA SER A 283 24.51 5.82 -15.77
C SER A 283 23.49 4.77 -15.30
N VAL A 284 22.32 5.24 -14.85
CA VAL A 284 21.20 4.41 -14.41
C VAL A 284 19.96 4.78 -15.22
N PRO A 285 19.61 4.02 -16.26
CA PRO A 285 18.38 4.28 -17.02
C PRO A 285 17.13 4.10 -16.15
N PHE A 286 16.05 4.76 -16.55
CA PHE A 286 14.74 4.58 -15.95
C PHE A 286 14.02 3.41 -16.62
N GLU A 287 14.10 2.25 -15.99
CA GLU A 287 13.41 1.04 -16.47
C GLU A 287 12.19 0.67 -15.63
N SER A 288 12.18 1.05 -14.36
CA SER A 288 11.15 0.73 -13.39
C SER A 288 11.08 1.86 -12.36
N PRO A 289 9.89 2.17 -11.81
CA PRO A 289 9.76 3.12 -10.71
C PRO A 289 10.25 2.58 -9.36
N GLU A 290 10.53 1.27 -9.27
CA GLU A 290 10.91 0.60 -8.01
C GLU A 290 12.42 0.39 -7.86
N PHE A 291 13.10 0.09 -8.96
CA PHE A 291 14.54 -0.19 -8.99
C PHE A 291 15.17 0.22 -10.32
N GLY A 292 16.49 0.41 -10.31
CA GLY A 292 17.31 0.61 -11.49
C GLY A 292 18.56 -0.26 -11.44
N PHE A 293 19.18 -0.46 -12.59
CA PHE A 293 20.47 -1.14 -12.73
C PHE A 293 21.46 -0.19 -13.38
N CYS A 294 22.70 -0.16 -12.89
CA CYS A 294 23.73 0.66 -13.53
C CYS A 294 24.24 0.02 -14.82
N GLN A 295 24.47 0.83 -15.86
CA GLN A 295 25.11 0.40 -17.10
C GLN A 295 26.62 0.50 -16.95
N CYS A 296 27.25 -0.49 -16.32
CA CYS A 296 28.71 -0.58 -16.34
C CYS A 296 29.14 -0.90 -17.79
N GLU A 297 29.95 -0.02 -18.39
CA GLU A 297 30.61 -0.34 -19.66
C GLU A 297 31.57 -1.50 -19.41
N ASN A 298 31.47 -2.52 -20.26
CA ASN A 298 32.20 -3.78 -20.22
C ASN A 298 33.68 -3.60 -19.83
N SER A 299 34.00 -3.76 -18.55
CA SER A 299 35.31 -4.25 -18.16
C SER A 299 35.30 -5.73 -18.53
N SER A 300 36.30 -6.18 -19.28
CA SER A 300 36.48 -7.50 -19.89
C SER A 300 36.51 -8.71 -18.93
N ASP A 301 36.03 -8.56 -17.70
CA ASP A 301 35.80 -9.63 -16.74
C ASP A 301 34.32 -9.97 -16.72
N ASP A 302 34.02 -11.22 -17.10
CA ASP A 302 32.68 -11.81 -17.29
C ASP A 302 31.80 -11.91 -16.02
N ASP A 303 32.22 -11.29 -14.89
CA ASP A 303 31.64 -11.53 -13.56
C ASP A 303 30.97 -10.31 -12.87
N LEU A 304 31.06 -9.10 -13.43
CA LEU A 304 30.50 -7.91 -12.77
C LEU A 304 29.01 -7.69 -13.10
N LYS A 305 28.13 -8.27 -12.28
CA LYS A 305 26.69 -7.99 -12.32
C LYS A 305 26.41 -6.50 -12.04
N PRO A 306 25.48 -5.87 -12.78
CA PRO A 306 25.14 -4.47 -12.56
C PRO A 306 24.57 -4.26 -11.15
N HIS A 307 24.96 -3.17 -10.49
CA HIS A 307 24.43 -2.82 -9.17
C HIS A 307 22.92 -2.56 -9.25
N ARG A 308 22.15 -3.28 -8.42
CA ARG A 308 20.71 -3.02 -8.22
C ARG A 308 20.56 -1.84 -7.26
N LEU A 309 19.87 -0.81 -7.71
CA LEU A 309 19.63 0.43 -6.97
C LEU A 309 18.14 0.58 -6.67
N LEU A 310 17.79 0.89 -5.42
CA LEU A 310 16.41 1.19 -5.04
C LEU A 310 16.01 2.57 -5.55
N ARG A 311 14.76 2.73 -5.98
CA ARG A 311 14.18 4.04 -6.27
C ARG A 311 13.23 4.47 -5.17
N CYS A 312 13.19 5.77 -4.93
CA CYS A 312 12.33 6.34 -3.93
C CYS A 312 10.87 6.21 -4.33
N VAL A 313 10.10 5.58 -3.45
CA VAL A 313 8.66 5.37 -3.57
C VAL A 313 7.84 6.65 -3.84
N VAL A 314 8.40 7.83 -3.53
CA VAL A 314 7.75 9.14 -3.68
C VAL A 314 8.21 9.89 -4.94
N CYS A 315 9.52 10.05 -5.14
CA CYS A 315 10.06 10.84 -6.27
C CYS A 315 10.55 9.99 -7.45
N MET A 316 10.54 8.67 -7.34
CA MET A 316 11.05 7.70 -8.32
C MET A 316 12.54 7.84 -8.65
N GLN A 317 13.28 8.70 -7.93
CA GLN A 317 14.72 8.84 -8.10
C GLN A 317 15.48 7.72 -7.40
N VAL A 318 16.66 7.37 -7.92
CA VAL A 318 17.62 6.49 -7.25
C VAL A 318 17.86 7.00 -5.82
N CYS A 319 17.67 6.10 -4.85
CA CYS A 319 17.89 6.39 -3.45
C CYS A 319 19.38 6.63 -3.16
N PRO A 320 19.72 7.60 -2.28
CA PRO A 320 21.06 7.70 -1.73
C PRO A 320 21.37 6.48 -0.84
N ILE A 321 22.64 6.31 -0.50
CA ILE A 321 23.13 5.13 0.24
C ILE A 321 22.41 4.96 1.59
N THR A 322 22.24 6.00 2.39
CA THR A 322 21.43 6.05 3.63
C THR A 322 21.31 7.51 4.11
N PRO A 323 20.35 7.87 4.99
CA PRO A 323 19.28 7.04 5.56
C PRO A 323 18.03 6.94 4.68
N LEU A 324 17.37 5.78 4.72
CA LEU A 324 16.13 5.50 3.97
C LEU A 324 14.99 5.16 4.91
N TRP A 325 13.79 5.58 4.52
CA TRP A 325 12.54 5.04 5.04
C TRP A 325 12.18 3.78 4.28
N TYR A 326 11.60 2.81 4.98
CA TYR A 326 11.24 1.51 4.43
C TYR A 326 9.84 1.09 4.89
N CYS A 327 9.05 0.54 3.97
CA CYS A 327 7.72 0.04 4.25
C CYS A 327 7.77 -1.46 4.57
N VAL A 328 7.43 -1.83 5.80
CA VAL A 328 7.38 -3.25 6.19
C VAL A 328 6.35 -4.08 5.43
N CYS A 329 5.34 -3.45 4.79
CA CYS A 329 4.27 -4.14 4.07
C CYS A 329 4.59 -4.41 2.59
N CYS A 330 5.15 -3.43 1.87
CA CYS A 330 5.43 -3.55 0.44
C CYS A 330 6.91 -3.54 0.09
N HIS A 331 7.79 -3.46 1.10
CA HIS A 331 9.25 -3.46 0.98
C HIS A 331 9.84 -2.32 0.14
N ARG A 332 9.03 -1.31 -0.22
CA ARG A 332 9.50 -0.13 -0.93
C ARG A 332 10.23 0.83 0.00
N ALA A 333 11.27 1.46 -0.52
CA ALA A 333 12.09 2.43 0.20
C ALA A 333 11.88 3.86 -0.32
N GLY A 334 12.19 4.86 0.50
CA GLY A 334 12.19 6.25 0.08
C GLY A 334 12.98 7.17 1.00
N PHE A 335 13.64 8.16 0.43
CA PHE A 335 14.32 9.22 1.19
C PHE A 335 13.50 10.52 1.26
N ARG A 336 12.36 10.57 0.55
CA ARG A 336 11.38 11.66 0.56
C ARG A 336 10.07 11.18 1.17
N LEU A 337 9.33 12.11 1.76
CA LEU A 337 8.00 11.85 2.33
C LEU A 337 6.91 12.22 1.33
N ALA A 338 5.87 11.41 1.28
CA ALA A 338 4.69 11.68 0.48
C ALA A 338 3.92 12.89 1.06
N PRO A 339 3.25 13.67 0.20
CA PRO A 339 2.44 14.80 0.63
C PRO A 339 1.21 14.30 1.39
N GLU A 340 0.85 14.94 2.51
CA GLU A 340 -0.34 14.58 3.31
C GLU A 340 -1.63 14.45 2.48
N PRO A 341 -1.89 15.34 1.50
CA PRO A 341 -3.08 15.27 0.64
C PRO A 341 -3.27 13.92 -0.06
N LEU A 342 -2.17 13.22 -0.41
CA LEU A 342 -2.25 11.90 -1.06
C LEU A 342 -3.10 10.92 -0.25
N PHE A 343 -3.01 10.99 1.08
CA PHE A 343 -3.70 10.10 2.00
C PHE A 343 -5.17 10.47 2.20
N ARG A 344 -5.56 11.73 1.94
CA ARG A 344 -6.91 12.26 2.14
C ARG A 344 -7.75 12.40 0.88
N MET A 345 -7.17 12.13 -0.30
CA MET A 345 -7.89 12.22 -1.57
C MET A 345 -9.09 11.26 -1.61
N SER A 346 -10.29 11.82 -1.80
CA SER A 346 -11.54 11.07 -1.99
C SER A 346 -11.64 10.46 -3.38
N SER A 347 -11.16 11.18 -4.39
CA SER A 347 -11.04 10.72 -5.77
C SER A 347 -9.94 11.52 -6.46
N PHE A 348 -9.44 11.01 -7.58
CA PHE A 348 -8.49 11.75 -8.39
C PHE A 348 -9.22 12.61 -9.42
N HIS A 349 -9.51 13.86 -9.05
CA HIS A 349 -9.90 14.91 -10.00
C HIS A 349 -8.91 16.06 -9.90
N VAL A 350 -8.17 16.28 -10.98
CA VAL A 350 -7.02 17.18 -10.95
C VAL A 350 -7.40 18.67 -10.98
N ASP A 351 -8.66 18.96 -11.29
CA ASP A 351 -9.17 20.31 -11.52
C ASP A 351 -9.70 21.03 -10.27
N SER A 352 -9.63 20.41 -9.09
CA SER A 352 -10.01 21.14 -7.86
C SER A 352 -8.89 22.08 -7.43
N GLU A 353 -8.84 23.28 -8.04
CA GLU A 353 -8.03 24.41 -7.55
C GLU A 353 -8.24 24.68 -6.04
N SER A 354 -9.43 24.35 -5.53
CA SER A 354 -9.79 24.40 -4.10
C SER A 354 -8.98 23.43 -3.24
N PHE A 355 -8.63 22.24 -3.77
CA PHE A 355 -7.83 21.24 -3.08
C PHE A 355 -6.37 21.69 -3.01
N ILE A 356 -5.84 22.30 -4.07
CA ILE A 356 -4.45 22.78 -4.15
C ILE A 356 -4.22 24.00 -3.25
N LYS A 357 -5.20 24.92 -3.17
CA LYS A 357 -5.10 26.14 -2.33
C LYS A 357 -5.16 25.86 -0.83
N SER A 358 -5.87 24.82 -0.39
CA SER A 358 -5.97 24.43 1.03
C SER A 358 -4.88 23.46 1.48
N SER A 359 -4.23 22.75 0.55
CA SER A 359 -3.27 21.68 0.85
C SER A 359 -1.80 22.03 0.67
N SER A 360 -1.50 23.24 0.16
CA SER A 360 -0.15 23.73 -0.11
C SER A 360 0.73 23.90 1.13
N GLN A 361 0.20 23.74 2.34
CA GLN A 361 0.87 24.16 3.58
C GLN A 361 1.41 23.03 4.48
N ALA A 362 1.11 21.74 4.23
CA ALA A 362 1.47 20.69 5.17
C ALA A 362 2.42 19.63 4.58
N VAL A 363 3.70 19.70 4.94
CA VAL A 363 4.57 18.51 4.91
C VAL A 363 3.99 17.49 5.88
N SER A 364 3.77 16.25 5.42
CA SER A 364 3.33 15.18 6.34
C SER A 364 4.33 15.07 7.48
N SER A 365 3.90 15.33 8.71
CA SER A 365 4.72 15.17 9.92
C SER A 365 5.09 13.71 10.17
N LYS A 366 4.38 12.77 9.54
CA LYS A 366 4.56 11.33 9.68
C LYS A 366 5.03 10.70 8.36
N PRO A 367 6.04 9.81 8.41
CA PRO A 367 6.55 9.14 7.22
C PRO A 367 5.63 7.97 6.82
N PHE A 368 4.59 8.22 6.01
CA PHE A 368 3.69 7.17 5.56
C PHE A 368 4.07 6.63 4.17
N CYS A 369 3.87 5.33 3.97
CA CYS A 369 4.02 4.69 2.66
C CYS A 369 2.89 5.14 1.71
N PRO A 370 3.18 5.67 0.51
CA PRO A 370 2.15 6.13 -0.42
C PRO A 370 1.28 4.99 -0.98
N PHE A 371 1.71 3.73 -0.87
CA PHE A 371 0.99 2.56 -1.40
C PHE A 371 0.20 1.79 -0.34
N CYS A 372 0.64 1.83 0.91
CA CYS A 372 0.02 1.07 2.00
C CYS A 372 -0.56 1.96 3.10
N GLY A 373 -0.24 3.26 3.14
CA GLY A 373 -0.66 4.17 4.21
C GLY A 373 -0.06 3.86 5.59
N ILE A 374 0.73 2.79 5.74
CA ILE A 374 1.38 2.43 7.00
C ILE A 374 2.58 3.33 7.28
N LEU A 375 2.93 3.46 8.56
CA LEU A 375 4.12 4.19 9.00
C LEU A 375 5.39 3.47 8.51
N LEU A 376 6.26 4.22 7.83
CA LEU A 376 7.56 3.77 7.39
C LEU A 376 8.52 3.69 8.57
N GLN A 377 9.39 2.68 8.55
CA GLN A 377 10.47 2.52 9.52
C GLN A 377 11.76 3.09 8.94
N ARG A 378 12.68 3.55 9.79
CA ARG A 378 14.03 3.87 9.34
C ARG A 378 14.81 2.58 9.21
N GLN A 379 15.38 2.34 8.04
CA GLN A 379 16.34 1.25 7.88
C GLN A 379 17.62 1.66 8.62
N GLN A 380 17.92 1.01 9.74
CA GLN A 380 19.25 1.11 10.33
C GLN A 380 20.23 0.35 9.42
N PRO A 381 21.42 0.89 9.16
CA PRO A 381 22.38 0.18 8.34
C PRO A 381 22.84 -1.10 9.05
N ASP A 382 22.95 -2.19 8.30
CA ASP A 382 23.20 -3.55 8.82
C ASP A 382 24.49 -3.66 9.68
N PHE A 383 25.44 -2.73 9.54
CA PHE A 383 26.66 -2.69 10.36
C PHE A 383 26.39 -2.35 11.84
N LEU A 384 25.25 -1.74 12.18
CA LEU A 384 24.84 -1.52 13.58
C LEU A 384 24.15 -2.75 14.20
N LEU A 385 23.80 -3.74 13.38
CA LEU A 385 23.18 -5.00 13.80
C LEU A 385 24.20 -6.14 13.89
N CYS A 386 25.50 -5.85 13.78
CA CYS A 386 26.54 -6.87 13.92
C CYS A 386 26.63 -7.31 15.40
N PRO A 387 26.32 -8.58 15.76
CA PRO A 387 26.39 -9.07 17.13
C PRO A 387 27.83 -9.44 17.54
N ARG A 388 28.84 -8.77 16.99
CA ARG A 388 30.23 -8.97 17.40
C ARG A 388 30.62 -7.86 18.37
N PRO A 389 30.65 -8.13 19.69
CA PRO A 389 31.22 -7.18 20.63
C PRO A 389 32.70 -6.97 20.29
N VAL A 390 33.11 -5.70 20.32
CA VAL A 390 34.53 -5.28 20.28
C VAL A 390 35.24 -5.77 21.53
#